data_AF-A0A0R3LNP3-F1
#
_entry.id   AF-A0A0R3LNP3-F1
#
_cell.length_a   1.000
_cell.length_b   1.000
_cell.length_c   1.000
_cell.angle_alpha   90.00
_cell.angle_beta   90.00
_cell.angle_gamma   90.00
#
_symmetry.space_group_name_H-M   'P 1'
#
loop_
_entity.id
_entity.type
_entity.pdbx_description
1 polymer ?
#
loop_
_entity_poly.entity_id
_entity_poly.type
_entity_poly.pdbx_seq_one_letter_code
_entity_poly.pdbx_strand_id
1 'polypeptide(L)'
;MVAKISMMAGAVVLALGLMSPVVTNAVCIDEPCGPPRPATGAGWRMANFPAPNGGVVAYRIMGSNAACASYDGRNCLWGMKVSQIDFDRVRPLVCGANHRAAWGVTGYEDRRHWCNLARRVVSTD
;
A
#
# COMPACT_ATOMS: atom_id res chain seq x y z
N MET A 1 20.29 -47.91 -49.06
CA MET A 1 20.42 -47.40 -47.68
C MET A 1 20.63 -45.89 -47.74
N VAL A 2 19.69 -45.15 -47.16
CA VAL A 2 19.67 -43.75 -46.66
C VAL A 2 20.44 -42.65 -47.40
N ALA A 3 19.70 -41.63 -47.87
CA ALA A 3 20.10 -40.22 -47.75
C ALA A 3 18.92 -39.23 -47.87
N LYS A 4 18.55 -38.66 -46.71
CA LYS A 4 18.08 -37.28 -46.40
C LYS A 4 17.36 -36.42 -47.46
N ILE A 5 16.19 -35.90 -47.09
CA ILE A 5 15.58 -34.63 -47.56
C ILE A 5 14.98 -33.98 -46.30
N SER A 6 15.61 -32.97 -45.68
CA SER A 6 15.65 -31.54 -45.99
C SER A 6 14.28 -30.83 -46.00
N MET A 7 14.24 -29.74 -45.24
CA MET A 7 13.15 -28.86 -44.84
C MET A 7 12.28 -28.32 -46.00
N MET A 8 11.05 -27.87 -45.72
CA MET A 8 10.59 -26.48 -45.93
C MET A 8 9.14 -26.24 -45.44
N ALA A 9 9.00 -25.15 -44.69
CA ALA A 9 7.92 -24.16 -44.58
C ALA A 9 6.48 -24.49 -45.01
N GLY A 10 5.53 -24.03 -44.17
CA GLY A 10 4.32 -23.36 -44.66
C GLY A 10 3.01 -23.90 -44.11
N ALA A 11 2.52 -23.30 -43.02
CA ALA A 11 1.08 -23.30 -42.74
C ALA A 11 0.71 -21.95 -42.10
N VAL A 12 0.40 -20.99 -42.96
CA VAL A 12 -0.43 -19.83 -42.60
C VAL A 12 -1.82 -20.40 -42.29
N VAL A 13 -2.27 -20.25 -41.05
CA VAL A 13 -3.68 -20.45 -40.69
C VAL A 13 -4.15 -19.21 -39.94
N LEU A 14 -4.85 -18.35 -40.68
CA LEU A 14 -5.67 -17.28 -40.14
C LEU A 14 -6.92 -17.93 -39.52
N ALA A 15 -7.08 -17.86 -38.20
CA ALA A 15 -8.34 -18.19 -37.54
C ALA A 15 -8.48 -17.40 -36.23
N LEU A 16 -9.15 -16.26 -36.37
CA LEU A 16 -10.24 -15.76 -35.50
C LEU A 16 -10.16 -16.11 -34.00
N GLY A 17 -9.76 -15.10 -33.22
CA GLY A 17 -10.56 -14.63 -32.09
C GLY A 17 -10.77 -15.59 -30.91
N LEU A 18 -9.81 -15.62 -30.00
CA LEU A 18 -10.04 -15.72 -28.54
C LEU A 18 -8.94 -14.92 -27.83
N MET A 19 -9.03 -13.59 -27.85
CA MET A 19 -8.29 -12.77 -26.90
C MET A 19 -8.97 -12.90 -25.53
N SER A 20 -8.53 -13.88 -24.75
CA SER A 20 -8.77 -13.84 -23.31
C SER A 20 -8.08 -12.59 -22.76
N PRO A 21 -8.75 -11.75 -21.95
CA PRO A 21 -8.06 -10.65 -21.31
C PRO A 21 -7.02 -11.26 -20.36
N VAL A 22 -5.75 -11.06 -20.71
CA VAL A 22 -4.68 -11.05 -19.73
C VAL A 22 -5.15 -10.13 -18.61
N VAL A 23 -5.35 -10.68 -17.43
CA VAL A 23 -5.50 -9.89 -16.21
C VAL A 23 -4.13 -9.28 -15.98
N THR A 24 -3.87 -8.15 -16.62
CA THR A 24 -2.67 -7.36 -16.41
C THR A 24 -2.83 -6.77 -15.01
N ASN A 25 -2.20 -7.39 -14.03
CA ASN A 25 -1.76 -6.61 -12.87
C ASN A 25 -0.89 -5.50 -13.46
N ALA A 26 -1.40 -4.27 -13.43
CA ALA A 26 -0.66 -3.09 -13.85
C ALA A 26 0.52 -2.89 -12.89
N VAL A 27 1.63 -3.55 -13.18
CA VAL A 27 2.96 -3.18 -12.70
C VAL A 27 3.47 -2.16 -13.71
N CYS A 28 3.67 -0.91 -13.27
CA CYS A 28 4.27 0.14 -14.07
C CYS A 28 5.66 -0.33 -14.56
N ILE A 29 5.89 -0.30 -15.86
CA ILE A 29 7.10 -0.82 -16.53
C ILE A 29 8.14 0.27 -16.84
N ASP A 30 7.89 1.51 -16.45
CA ASP A 30 8.83 2.62 -16.60
C ASP A 30 9.20 3.20 -15.23
N GLU A 31 10.50 3.11 -14.93
CA GLU A 31 11.13 3.55 -13.69
C GLU A 31 11.10 5.08 -13.50
N PRO A 32 11.25 5.56 -12.24
CA PRO A 32 11.64 4.80 -11.07
C PRO A 32 10.43 4.29 -10.31
N CYS A 33 10.20 2.98 -10.39
CA CYS A 33 9.30 2.31 -9.47
C CYS A 33 9.91 2.46 -8.07
N GLY A 34 9.38 3.43 -7.32
CA GLY A 34 9.57 3.45 -5.88
C GLY A 34 9.25 2.07 -5.29
N PRO A 35 9.81 1.75 -4.10
CA PRO A 35 9.68 0.41 -3.52
C PRO A 35 8.21 -0.04 -3.56
N PRO A 36 7.94 -1.32 -3.91
CA PRO A 36 6.58 -1.81 -4.10
C PRO A 36 5.73 -1.41 -2.90
N ARG A 37 4.75 -0.51 -3.12
CA ARG A 37 3.80 -0.14 -2.06
C ARG A 37 3.15 -1.46 -1.63
N PRO A 38 3.28 -1.90 -0.35
CA PRO A 38 2.55 -3.07 0.08
C PRO A 38 1.07 -2.73 -0.07
N ALA A 39 0.41 -3.38 -1.02
CA ALA A 39 -1.03 -3.30 -1.21
C ALA A 39 -1.66 -3.99 -0.01
N THR A 40 -1.84 -3.23 1.06
CA THR A 40 -2.60 -3.71 2.21
C THR A 40 -4.06 -3.36 1.93
N GLY A 41 -4.94 -4.37 1.98
CA GLY A 41 -6.34 -4.23 1.58
C GLY A 41 -7.02 -3.02 2.19
N ALA A 42 -8.06 -2.50 1.52
CA ALA A 42 -8.87 -1.35 1.95
C ALA A 42 -8.14 0.03 2.03
N GLY A 43 -6.97 0.19 1.40
CA GLY A 43 -6.29 1.49 1.28
C GLY A 43 -5.37 1.84 2.45
N TRP A 44 -4.93 0.83 3.20
CA TRP A 44 -3.91 0.97 4.23
C TRP A 44 -2.51 0.99 3.59
N ARG A 45 -1.54 1.64 4.24
CA ARG A 45 -0.13 1.71 3.86
C ARG A 45 0.75 1.42 5.07
N MET A 46 1.92 0.84 4.86
CA MET A 46 2.94 0.73 5.91
C MET A 46 3.98 1.82 5.77
N ALA A 47 4.36 2.44 6.88
CA ALA A 47 5.55 3.31 6.94
C ALA A 47 6.26 3.16 8.28
N ASN A 48 7.57 3.42 8.28
CA ASN A 48 8.36 3.55 9.49
C ASN A 48 8.58 5.03 9.80
N PHE A 49 7.94 5.54 10.85
CA PHE A 49 8.08 6.94 11.27
C PHE A 49 9.19 7.11 12.33
N PRO A 50 9.92 8.23 12.34
CA PRO A 50 10.99 8.46 13.30
C PRO A 50 10.47 8.65 14.74
N ALA A 51 11.33 8.38 15.72
CA ALA A 51 11.12 8.66 17.14
C ALA A 51 10.78 10.16 17.40
N PRO A 52 10.12 10.53 18.52
CA PRO A 52 9.86 9.73 19.73
C PRO A 52 8.53 8.94 19.75
N ASN A 53 7.58 9.26 18.89
CA ASN A 53 6.27 8.57 18.79
C ASN A 53 6.12 7.92 17.41
N GLY A 54 7.12 7.12 17.04
CA GLY A 54 7.23 6.52 15.72
C GLY A 54 7.59 5.05 15.78
N GLY A 55 7.67 4.45 14.60
CA GLY A 55 7.84 3.02 14.37
C GLY A 55 7.13 2.60 13.09
N VAL A 56 7.24 1.32 12.77
CA VAL A 56 6.48 0.72 11.67
C VAL A 56 5.01 0.70 12.04
N VAL A 57 4.13 1.24 11.20
CA VAL A 57 2.69 1.24 11.45
C VAL A 57 1.90 1.19 10.16
N ALA A 58 0.76 0.51 10.21
CA ALA A 58 -0.28 0.63 9.19
C ALA A 58 -1.02 1.95 9.38
N TYR A 59 -1.06 2.78 8.36
CA TYR A 59 -1.77 4.05 8.37
C TYR A 59 -2.50 4.30 7.04
N ARG A 60 -3.47 5.21 7.07
CA ARG A 60 -4.17 5.72 5.89
C ARG A 60 -4.52 7.19 6.11
N ILE A 61 -5.05 7.82 5.07
CA ILE A 61 -5.64 9.15 5.17
C ILE A 61 -7.16 9.02 5.21
N MET A 62 -7.78 9.74 6.13
CA MET A 62 -9.23 9.80 6.33
C MET A 62 -9.65 11.28 6.35
N GLY A 63 -10.25 11.74 5.26
CA GLY A 63 -10.44 13.18 5.01
C GLY A 63 -9.09 13.89 4.91
N SER A 64 -8.86 14.91 5.72
CA SER A 64 -7.58 15.64 5.79
C SER A 64 -6.59 15.07 6.83
N ASN A 65 -6.99 14.06 7.60
CA ASN A 65 -6.23 13.56 8.74
C ASN A 65 -5.58 12.22 8.45
N ALA A 66 -4.38 12.02 9.01
CA ALA A 66 -3.76 10.70 9.05
C ALA A 66 -4.47 9.85 10.12
N ALA A 67 -4.56 8.55 9.88
CA ALA A 67 -5.14 7.60 10.81
C ALA A 67 -4.29 6.33 10.85
N CYS A 68 -3.93 5.86 12.05
CA CYS A 68 -3.21 4.60 12.21
C CYS A 68 -4.20 3.45 12.48
N ALA A 69 -3.81 2.24 12.12
CA ALA A 69 -4.53 1.04 12.50
C ALA A 69 -4.46 0.89 14.01
N SER A 70 -5.62 0.64 14.62
CA SER A 70 -5.82 0.52 16.05
C SER A 70 -7.01 -0.40 16.29
N TYR A 71 -7.06 -1.12 17.40
CA TYR A 71 -8.24 -1.92 17.77
C TYR A 71 -9.14 -1.20 18.79
N ASP A 72 -8.64 -0.15 19.44
CA ASP A 72 -9.33 0.59 20.49
C ASP A 72 -9.59 2.07 20.12
N GLY A 73 -9.14 2.51 18.94
CA GLY A 73 -9.23 3.90 18.51
C GLY A 73 -8.33 4.85 19.30
N ARG A 74 -7.38 4.32 20.08
CA ARG A 74 -6.52 5.09 20.99
C ARG A 74 -5.03 4.75 20.83
N ASN A 75 -4.70 3.48 20.69
CA ASN A 75 -3.34 2.96 20.59
C ASN A 75 -3.10 2.40 19.19
N CYS A 76 -2.11 2.94 18.48
CA CYS A 76 -1.74 2.41 17.18
C CYS A 76 -1.09 1.02 17.32
N LEU A 77 -1.29 0.17 16.32
CA LEU A 77 -0.67 -1.14 16.19
C LEU A 77 0.79 -1.02 15.72
N TRP A 78 1.63 -0.38 16.52
CA TRP A 78 3.06 -0.19 16.24
C TRP A 78 3.79 -1.53 16.14
N GLY A 79 4.72 -1.64 15.20
CA GLY A 79 5.58 -2.80 14.99
C GLY A 79 4.89 -4.03 14.36
N MET A 80 3.57 -3.98 14.13
CA MET A 80 2.85 -5.08 13.52
C MET A 80 3.10 -5.14 12.02
N LYS A 81 3.34 -6.35 11.50
CA LYS A 81 3.29 -6.62 10.06
C LYS A 81 1.84 -6.61 9.60
N VAL A 82 1.64 -6.25 8.34
CA VAL A 82 0.32 -6.25 7.67
C VAL A 82 -0.42 -7.57 7.86
N SER A 83 0.29 -8.69 7.70
CA SER A 83 -0.28 -10.04 7.82
C SER A 83 -0.74 -10.41 9.23
N GLN A 84 -0.38 -9.61 10.24
CA GLN A 84 -0.79 -9.81 11.64
C GLN A 84 -1.99 -8.94 12.03
N ILE A 85 -2.40 -8.02 11.15
CA ILE A 85 -3.49 -7.09 11.41
C ILE A 85 -4.78 -7.67 10.83
N ASP A 86 -5.77 -7.85 11.69
CA ASP A 86 -7.13 -8.15 11.30
C ASP A 86 -7.84 -6.82 10.99
N PHE A 87 -7.85 -6.46 9.71
CA PHE A 87 -8.37 -5.16 9.26
C PHE A 87 -9.88 -5.01 9.46
N ASP A 88 -10.64 -6.09 9.63
CA ASP A 88 -12.09 -6.04 9.88
C ASP A 88 -12.40 -5.58 11.31
N ARG A 89 -11.44 -5.72 12.23
CA ARG A 89 -11.54 -5.26 13.63
C ARG A 89 -10.96 -3.88 13.87
N VAL A 90 -10.33 -3.29 12.85
CA VAL A 90 -9.63 -2.02 13.02
C VAL A 90 -10.63 -0.89 13.28
N ARG A 91 -10.41 -0.19 14.40
CA ARG A 91 -11.05 1.07 14.79
C ARG A 91 -9.96 2.14 14.78
N PRO A 92 -9.76 2.88 13.68
CA PRO A 92 -8.60 3.75 13.52
C PRO A 92 -8.52 4.84 14.59
N LEU A 93 -7.30 5.14 15.06
CA LEU A 93 -7.03 6.40 15.74
C LEU A 93 -6.75 7.47 14.68
N VAL A 94 -7.68 8.42 14.56
CA VAL A 94 -7.57 9.52 13.60
C VAL A 94 -6.87 10.71 14.27
N CYS A 95 -5.78 11.20 13.68
CA CYS A 95 -5.13 12.45 14.10
C CYS A 95 -6.12 13.64 14.03
N GLY A 96 -5.84 14.72 14.75
CA GLY A 96 -6.80 15.83 14.85
C GLY A 96 -7.71 15.71 16.08
N ALA A 97 -9.02 15.87 15.90
CA ALA A 97 -9.98 15.93 17.00
C ALA A 97 -10.03 14.63 17.83
N ASN A 98 -10.08 13.46 17.18
CA ASN A 98 -10.13 12.17 17.88
C ASN A 98 -8.85 11.93 18.70
N HIS A 99 -7.69 12.25 18.13
CA HIS A 99 -6.42 12.17 18.84
C HIS A 99 -6.37 13.14 20.04
N ARG A 100 -6.93 14.35 19.92
CA ARG A 100 -7.03 15.29 21.07
C ARG A 100 -7.94 14.76 22.16
N ALA A 101 -9.07 14.15 21.81
CA ALA A 101 -9.96 13.54 22.79
C ALA A 101 -9.26 12.39 23.55
N ALA A 102 -8.36 11.65 22.89
CA ALA A 102 -7.60 10.57 23.52
C ALA A 102 -6.40 11.06 24.34
N TRP A 103 -5.58 11.96 23.79
CA TRP A 103 -4.23 12.27 24.28
C TRP A 103 -4.00 13.73 24.66
N GLY A 104 -5.02 14.59 24.59
CA GLY A 104 -4.93 16.03 24.90
C GLY A 104 -4.29 16.89 23.80
N VAL A 105 -3.73 16.27 22.76
CA VAL A 105 -3.07 16.93 21.61
C VAL A 105 -3.61 16.38 20.30
N THR A 106 -3.55 17.12 19.20
CA THR A 106 -4.00 16.63 17.88
C THR A 106 -3.01 15.68 17.20
N GLY A 107 -1.75 15.72 17.65
CA GLY A 107 -0.63 15.09 16.95
C GLY A 107 -0.08 15.97 15.83
N TYR A 108 -0.61 17.19 15.63
CA TYR A 108 -0.13 18.14 14.62
C TYR A 108 0.75 19.25 15.18
N GLU A 109 0.86 19.35 16.51
CA GLU A 109 1.61 20.39 17.21
C GLU A 109 3.13 20.32 16.92
N ASP A 110 3.70 19.12 16.81
CA ASP A 110 5.09 18.93 16.37
C ASP A 110 5.11 18.50 14.89
N ARG A 111 5.80 19.28 14.04
CA ARG A 111 5.99 19.01 12.61
C ARG A 111 6.69 17.68 12.32
N ARG A 112 7.46 17.15 13.27
CA ARG A 112 8.16 15.86 13.19
C ARG A 112 7.30 14.71 13.70
N HIS A 113 6.14 14.98 14.29
CA HIS A 113 5.22 13.94 14.72
C HIS A 113 4.67 13.15 13.52
N TRP A 114 4.46 11.85 13.68
CA TRP A 114 4.07 10.97 12.58
C TRP A 114 2.78 11.42 11.88
N CYS A 115 1.82 12.03 12.58
CA CYS A 115 0.61 12.59 11.97
C CYS A 115 0.93 13.63 10.88
N ASN A 116 1.93 14.48 11.10
CA ASN A 116 2.40 15.47 10.12
C ASN A 116 3.16 14.81 8.98
N LEU A 117 4.00 13.82 9.29
CA LEU A 117 4.82 13.11 8.30
C LEU A 117 3.96 12.26 7.37
N ALA A 118 2.98 11.54 7.90
CA ALA A 118 2.04 10.70 7.14
C ALA A 118 1.31 11.50 6.04
N ARG A 119 0.92 12.74 6.32
CA ARG A 119 0.30 13.65 5.34
C ARG A 119 1.26 14.08 4.24
N ARG A 120 2.56 14.15 4.50
CA ARG A 120 3.58 14.51 3.49
C ARG A 120 3.88 13.35 2.56
N VAL A 121 3.93 12.13 3.10
CA VAL A 121 4.21 10.91 2.35
C VAL A 121 3.12 10.61 1.32
N VAL A 122 1.88 11.06 1.53
CA VAL A 122 0.80 10.93 0.53
C VAL A 122 0.70 12.11 -0.44
N SER A 123 1.27 13.29 -0.12
CA SER A 123 1.17 14.48 -0.98
C SER A 123 2.25 14.52 -2.07
N THR A 124 3.23 13.62 -2.00
CA THR A 124 4.26 13.42 -3.01
C THR A 124 3.96 12.23 -3.93
N ASP A 125 2.71 11.73 -3.89
CA ASP A 125 2.21 10.63 -4.72
C ASP A 125 1.38 11.16 -5.90
#